data_AF-A0A497E8L5-F1
#
_entry.id   AF-A0A497E8L5-F1
#
_cell.length_a   1.000
_cell.length_b   1.000
_cell.length_c   1.000
_cell.angle_alpha   90.00
_cell.angle_beta   90.00
_cell.angle_gamma   90.00
#
_symmetry.space_group_name_H-M   'P 1'
#
loop_
_entity.id
_entity.type
_entity.pdbx_description
1 polymer ?
#
loop_
_entity_poly.entity_id
_entity_poly.type
_entity_poly.pdbx_seq_one_letter_code
_entity_poly.pdbx_strand_id
1 'polypeptide(L)'
;MEWLDQNLDAYRILAEILNDLRVELRKELEKIHGADWYRTGLPGEVFDRLIASKEGATAIDWYETEYQQIMDFAVFPDFYQIIDHNREHLPALLELVPSPALFQARFLELEVLRSKVGRARPISEAELSFLMTFHKRFRKQLEIHRKDASVSSPKTNEVEEEVSIETDETIETNGGDPAPVNDSKKPDATSKKPSCEVTPPDDSRPPQRGATTGGQSKPETEQADQAQENDKPTSGPKVADQPISASGSLTHVVASGDSTAILRALFKEVTALAESLWSSDVPPPQTVWKEVRISTWYQENFSGLGLKPLSDFYDVISHVEEKMEKGLAKHDLQKILEDANFAHILLAMRDMFQRNRI
;
A
#
# COMPACT_ATOMS: atom_id res chain seq x y z
N MET A 1 23.59 5.20 -13.77
CA MET A 1 22.62 4.70 -12.77
C MET A 1 22.23 5.77 -11.74
N GLU A 2 22.99 6.86 -11.61
CA GLU A 2 22.74 7.96 -10.66
C GLU A 2 21.32 8.55 -10.65
N TRP A 3 20.65 8.69 -11.80
CA TRP A 3 19.28 9.23 -11.85
C TRP A 3 18.24 8.33 -11.17
N LEU A 4 18.47 7.02 -11.14
CA LEU A 4 17.57 6.07 -10.46
C LEU A 4 17.65 6.26 -8.95
N ASP A 5 18.86 6.40 -8.43
CA ASP A 5 19.11 6.66 -7.01
C ASP A 5 18.47 8.00 -6.60
N GLN A 6 18.60 9.04 -7.44
CA GLN A 6 17.94 10.33 -7.24
C GLN A 6 16.41 10.20 -7.21
N ASN A 7 15.82 9.40 -8.10
CA ASN A 7 14.39 9.16 -8.13
C ASN A 7 13.90 8.39 -6.89
N LEU A 8 14.66 7.41 -6.41
CA LEU A 8 14.33 6.66 -5.19
C LEU A 8 14.41 7.57 -3.95
N ASP A 9 15.42 8.42 -3.87
CA ASP A 9 15.53 9.42 -2.79
C ASP A 9 14.39 10.43 -2.83
N ALA A 10 14.06 10.95 -4.01
CA ALA A 10 12.92 11.86 -4.19
C ALA A 10 11.60 11.19 -3.78
N TYR A 11 11.39 9.94 -4.20
CA TYR A 11 10.21 9.15 -3.82
C TYR A 11 10.10 9.01 -2.31
N ARG A 12 11.19 8.61 -1.63
CA ARG A 12 11.23 8.46 -0.18
C ARG A 12 10.90 9.78 0.52
N ILE A 13 11.52 10.88 0.13
CA ILE A 13 11.29 12.19 0.74
C ILE A 13 9.82 12.63 0.55
N LEU A 14 9.28 12.48 -0.66
CA LEU A 14 7.89 12.84 -0.94
C LEU A 14 6.90 11.99 -0.13
N ALA A 15 7.15 10.68 -0.03
CA ALA A 15 6.34 9.77 0.76
C ALA A 15 6.35 10.13 2.26
N GLU A 16 7.53 10.46 2.80
CA GLU A 16 7.67 10.92 4.18
C GLU A 16 6.89 12.22 4.43
N ILE A 17 7.03 13.24 3.56
CA ILE A 17 6.27 14.50 3.70
C ILE A 17 4.75 14.25 3.63
N LEU A 18 4.29 13.44 2.67
CA LEU A 18 2.86 13.10 2.52
C LEU A 18 2.33 12.42 3.78
N ASN A 19 3.04 11.41 4.28
CA ASN A 19 2.59 10.64 5.43
C ASN A 19 2.58 11.50 6.70
N ASP A 20 3.63 12.29 6.93
CA ASP A 20 3.69 13.22 8.05
C ASP A 20 2.56 14.26 7.99
N LEU A 21 2.26 14.83 6.82
CA LEU A 21 1.13 15.75 6.64
C LEU A 21 -0.22 15.09 6.95
N ARG A 22 -0.47 13.88 6.46
CA ARG A 22 -1.72 13.15 6.71
C ARG A 22 -1.93 12.91 8.20
N VAL A 23 -0.89 12.41 8.87
CA VAL A 23 -0.96 12.09 10.30
C VAL A 23 -1.17 13.35 11.13
N GLU A 24 -0.43 14.43 10.85
CA GLU A 24 -0.51 15.66 11.63
C GLU A 24 -1.82 16.42 11.36
N LEU A 25 -2.24 16.57 10.10
CA LEU A 25 -3.50 17.22 9.78
C LEU A 25 -4.68 16.47 10.38
N ARG A 26 -4.68 15.14 10.30
CA ARG A 26 -5.74 14.35 10.93
C ARG A 26 -5.80 14.60 12.42
N LYS A 27 -4.68 14.52 13.13
CA LYS A 27 -4.64 14.74 14.59
C LYS A 27 -5.15 16.12 14.97
N GLU A 28 -4.75 17.16 14.24
CA GLU A 28 -5.22 18.51 14.52
C GLU A 28 -6.69 18.70 14.19
N LEU A 29 -7.17 18.16 13.06
CA LEU A 29 -8.59 18.20 12.73
C LEU A 29 -9.44 17.43 13.75
N GLU A 30 -9.00 16.25 14.20
CA GLU A 30 -9.62 15.48 15.29
C GLU A 30 -9.65 16.27 16.60
N LYS A 31 -8.59 17.02 16.90
CA LYS A 31 -8.51 17.88 18.09
C LYS A 31 -9.46 19.08 18.02
N ILE A 32 -9.60 19.70 16.85
CA ILE A 32 -10.44 20.90 16.65
C ILE A 32 -11.92 20.52 16.56
N HIS A 33 -12.24 19.48 15.80
CA HIS A 33 -13.61 19.14 15.39
C HIS A 33 -14.14 17.84 16.02
N GLY A 34 -13.32 17.10 16.75
CA GLY A 34 -13.70 15.85 17.39
C GLY A 34 -13.83 14.68 16.40
N ALA A 35 -14.74 13.75 16.71
CA ALA A 35 -14.95 12.54 15.92
C ALA A 35 -15.49 12.82 14.50
N ASP A 36 -16.16 13.95 14.29
CA ASP A 36 -16.77 14.35 13.01
C ASP A 36 -15.87 15.26 12.16
N TRP A 37 -14.56 15.28 12.44
CA TRP A 37 -13.60 16.14 11.76
C TRP A 37 -13.61 16.05 10.24
N TYR A 38 -13.93 14.89 9.68
CA TYR A 38 -13.98 14.68 8.24
C TYR A 38 -15.17 15.39 7.57
N ARG A 39 -16.22 15.72 8.34
CA ARG A 39 -17.40 16.45 7.83
C ARG A 39 -17.25 17.96 7.95
N THR A 40 -16.66 18.43 9.05
CA THR A 40 -16.58 19.87 9.35
C THR A 40 -15.22 20.46 9.02
N GLY A 41 -14.15 19.68 9.16
CA GLY A 41 -12.77 20.12 8.94
C GLY A 41 -12.31 20.00 7.49
N LEU A 42 -13.01 19.24 6.64
CA LEU A 42 -12.69 19.12 5.22
C LEU A 42 -13.63 19.99 4.38
N PRO A 43 -13.10 20.78 3.43
CA PRO A 43 -13.94 21.43 2.43
C PRO A 43 -14.75 20.39 1.65
N GLY A 44 -16.03 20.68 1.36
CA GLY A 44 -16.92 19.73 0.68
C GLY A 44 -16.33 19.19 -0.63
N GLU A 45 -15.75 20.07 -1.46
CA GLU A 45 -15.11 19.64 -2.71
C GLU A 45 -13.89 18.73 -2.51
N VAL A 46 -13.13 18.94 -1.42
CA VAL A 46 -12.00 18.07 -1.07
C VAL A 46 -12.55 16.72 -0.60
N PHE A 47 -13.52 16.72 0.30
CA PHE A 47 -14.15 15.51 0.83
C PHE A 47 -14.68 14.61 -0.31
N ASP A 48 -15.42 15.18 -1.26
CA ASP A 48 -15.97 14.44 -2.40
C ASP A 48 -14.86 13.82 -3.27
N ARG A 49 -13.75 14.54 -3.52
CA ARG A 49 -12.60 14.01 -4.26
C ARG A 49 -11.89 12.89 -3.51
N LEU A 50 -11.78 13.00 -2.18
CA LEU A 50 -11.15 11.96 -1.37
C LEU A 50 -12.01 10.70 -1.32
N ILE A 51 -13.34 10.83 -1.25
CA ILE A 51 -14.26 9.69 -1.39
C ILE A 51 -14.08 9.03 -2.75
N ALA A 52 -14.14 9.81 -3.84
CA ALA A 52 -13.98 9.25 -5.18
C ALA A 52 -12.62 8.55 -5.36
N SER A 53 -11.55 9.12 -4.78
CA SER A 53 -10.21 8.51 -4.79
C SER A 53 -10.16 7.21 -3.99
N LYS A 54 -10.82 7.19 -2.82
CA LYS A 54 -10.97 5.99 -1.99
C LYS A 54 -11.72 4.90 -2.72
N GLU A 55 -12.89 5.19 -3.25
CA GLU A 55 -13.72 4.23 -3.99
C GLU A 55 -12.98 3.69 -5.23
N GLY A 56 -12.27 4.57 -5.95
CA GLY A 56 -11.44 4.16 -7.09
C GLY A 56 -10.29 3.24 -6.71
N ALA A 57 -9.68 3.45 -5.54
CA ALA A 57 -8.62 2.58 -5.03
C ALA A 57 -9.17 1.24 -4.51
N THR A 58 -10.27 1.27 -3.74
CA THR A 58 -10.96 0.06 -3.26
C THR A 58 -11.45 -0.82 -4.41
N ALA A 59 -11.88 -0.23 -5.54
CA ALA A 59 -12.25 -1.00 -6.73
C ALA A 59 -11.08 -1.79 -7.34
N ILE A 60 -9.85 -1.40 -7.04
CA ILE A 60 -8.61 -2.03 -7.54
C ILE A 60 -7.97 -2.92 -6.48
N ASP A 61 -8.16 -2.61 -5.19
CA ASP A 61 -7.53 -3.32 -4.08
C ASP A 61 -8.45 -4.42 -3.53
N TRP A 62 -8.14 -5.68 -3.88
CA TRP A 62 -8.93 -6.86 -3.50
C TRP A 62 -8.68 -7.27 -2.04
N TYR A 63 -7.76 -6.60 -1.33
CA TYR A 63 -7.34 -6.93 0.03
C TYR A 63 -7.58 -5.77 0.99
N GLU A 64 -8.85 -5.43 1.25
CA GLU A 64 -9.29 -4.52 2.33
C GLU A 64 -9.00 -5.10 3.73
N THR A 65 -7.74 -5.36 4.07
CA THR A 65 -7.40 -5.93 5.39
C THR A 65 -7.14 -4.87 6.46
N GLU A 66 -6.94 -3.61 6.08
CA GLU A 66 -6.75 -2.49 7.01
C GLU A 66 -7.76 -1.38 6.72
N TYR A 67 -8.31 -0.79 7.78
CA TYR A 67 -9.23 0.34 7.67
C TYR A 67 -8.49 1.56 7.11
N GLN A 68 -8.67 1.82 5.82
CA GLN A 68 -8.11 2.99 5.15
C GLN A 68 -8.98 4.22 5.47
N GLN A 69 -8.37 5.21 6.10
CA GLN A 69 -9.01 6.46 6.46
C GLN A 69 -9.08 7.39 5.24
N ILE A 70 -10.05 8.30 5.21
CA ILE A 70 -10.21 9.20 4.07
C ILE A 70 -8.98 10.11 3.85
N MET A 71 -8.26 10.45 4.93
CA MET A 71 -7.02 11.24 4.86
C MET A 71 -5.89 10.51 4.14
N ASP A 72 -5.92 9.18 4.06
CA ASP A 72 -4.87 8.39 3.41
C ASP A 72 -4.82 8.61 1.90
N PHE A 73 -5.92 9.10 1.32
CA PHE A 73 -6.06 9.41 -0.10
C PHE A 73 -5.70 10.86 -0.44
N ALA A 74 -5.49 11.71 0.56
CA ALA A 74 -5.21 13.13 0.34
C ALA A 74 -3.83 13.34 -0.28
N VAL A 75 -3.76 14.31 -1.20
CA VAL A 75 -2.55 14.70 -1.91
C VAL A 75 -2.20 16.16 -1.65
N PHE A 76 -1.06 16.66 -2.16
CA PHE A 76 -0.59 18.02 -1.84
C PHE A 76 -1.62 19.13 -2.14
N PRO A 77 -2.33 19.13 -3.29
CA PRO A 77 -3.38 20.12 -3.53
C PRO A 77 -4.52 20.09 -2.51
N ASP A 78 -4.84 18.92 -1.96
CA ASP A 78 -5.88 18.77 -0.95
C ASP A 78 -5.41 19.29 0.40
N PHE A 79 -4.17 18.99 0.80
CA PHE A 79 -3.60 19.52 2.05
C PHE A 79 -3.58 21.05 2.06
N TYR A 80 -3.25 21.67 0.93
CA TYR A 80 -3.32 23.13 0.82
C TYR A 80 -4.75 23.64 1.11
N GLN A 81 -5.77 23.05 0.47
CA GLN A 81 -7.17 23.45 0.67
C GLN A 81 -7.65 23.20 2.10
N ILE A 82 -7.25 22.07 2.70
CA ILE A 82 -7.58 21.73 4.09
C ILE A 82 -6.95 22.74 5.06
N ILE A 83 -5.68 23.09 4.86
CA ILE A 83 -4.97 24.05 5.70
C ILE A 83 -5.55 25.46 5.55
N ASP A 84 -5.87 25.87 4.33
CA ASP A 84 -6.48 27.18 4.06
C ASP A 84 -7.90 27.28 4.66
N HIS A 85 -8.67 26.19 4.63
CA HIS A 85 -9.99 26.13 5.25
C HIS A 85 -9.94 26.23 6.79
N ASN A 86 -8.90 25.67 7.42
CA ASN A 86 -8.73 25.66 8.87
C ASN A 86 -7.65 26.64 9.35
N ARG A 87 -7.47 27.75 8.62
CA ARG A 87 -6.33 28.67 8.78
C ARG A 87 -6.18 29.21 10.20
N GLU A 88 -7.29 29.49 10.86
CA GLU A 88 -7.31 30.06 12.22
C GLU A 88 -6.83 29.06 13.28
N HIS A 89 -6.95 27.76 13.00
CA HIS A 89 -6.64 26.70 13.94
C HIS A 89 -5.30 26.00 13.66
N LEU A 90 -4.68 26.26 12.50
CA LEU A 90 -3.43 25.63 12.07
C LEU A 90 -2.28 26.64 11.85
N PRO A 91 -2.00 27.56 12.78
CA PRO A 91 -1.02 28.63 12.57
C PRO A 91 0.40 28.10 12.31
N ALA A 92 0.82 27.04 13.01
CA ALA A 92 2.16 26.48 12.88
C ALA A 92 2.44 25.89 11.49
N LEU A 93 1.42 25.32 10.83
CA LEU A 93 1.58 24.82 9.47
C LEU A 93 1.66 25.97 8.45
N LEU A 94 1.03 27.11 8.72
CA LEU A 94 1.14 28.29 7.87
C LEU A 94 2.53 28.93 7.97
N GLU A 95 3.20 28.80 9.10
CA GLU A 95 4.57 29.30 9.32
C GLU A 95 5.66 28.53 8.55
N LEU A 96 5.29 27.42 7.88
CA LEU A 96 6.20 26.71 6.96
C LEU A 96 6.73 27.62 5.85
N VAL A 97 5.93 28.59 5.42
CA VAL A 97 6.26 29.47 4.30
C VAL A 97 5.87 30.91 4.63
N PRO A 98 6.71 31.91 4.31
CA PRO A 98 6.50 33.29 4.76
C PRO A 98 5.26 33.98 4.17
N SER A 99 4.65 33.43 3.11
CA SER A 99 3.42 34.00 2.54
C SER A 99 2.46 32.92 2.06
N PRO A 100 1.14 33.18 2.07
CA PRO A 100 0.12 32.24 1.58
C PRO A 100 0.31 31.88 0.09
N ALA A 101 0.67 32.86 -0.74
CA ALA A 101 0.92 32.63 -2.16
C ALA A 101 2.12 31.69 -2.40
N LEU A 102 3.18 31.86 -1.61
CA LEU A 102 4.32 30.94 -1.66
C LEU A 102 3.94 29.56 -1.12
N PHE A 103 3.09 29.49 -0.10
CA PHE A 103 2.62 28.21 0.45
C PHE A 103 1.91 27.38 -0.63
N GLN A 104 0.94 27.99 -1.33
CA GLN A 104 0.27 27.36 -2.47
C GLN A 104 1.26 26.91 -3.55
N ALA A 105 2.19 27.80 -3.94
CA ALA A 105 3.18 27.49 -4.97
C ALA A 105 4.08 26.30 -4.59
N ARG A 106 4.47 26.18 -3.32
CA ARG A 106 5.29 25.06 -2.83
C ARG A 106 4.54 23.74 -2.84
N PHE A 107 3.27 23.72 -2.45
CA PHE A 107 2.46 22.49 -2.52
C PHE A 107 2.21 22.05 -3.98
N LEU A 108 2.03 23.01 -4.89
CA LEU A 108 1.94 22.70 -6.32
C LEU A 108 3.26 22.12 -6.87
N GLU A 109 4.40 22.69 -6.45
CA GLU A 109 5.73 22.17 -6.83
C GLU A 109 5.95 20.74 -6.33
N LEU A 110 5.56 20.44 -5.08
CA LEU A 110 5.59 19.07 -4.54
C LEU A 110 4.71 18.11 -5.34
N GLU A 111 3.52 18.54 -5.76
CA GLU A 111 2.63 17.72 -6.59
C GLU A 111 3.22 17.43 -7.97
N VAL A 112 3.85 18.43 -8.60
CA VAL A 112 4.54 18.24 -9.88
C VAL A 112 5.66 17.22 -9.74
N LEU A 113 6.46 17.31 -8.67
CA LEU A 113 7.55 16.37 -8.40
C LEU A 113 7.02 14.96 -8.12
N ARG A 114 5.94 14.82 -7.33
CA ARG A 114 5.27 13.54 -7.09
C ARG A 114 4.77 12.91 -8.38
N SER A 115 4.08 13.68 -9.24
CA SER A 115 3.59 13.22 -10.54
C SER A 115 4.74 12.79 -11.46
N LYS A 116 5.86 13.52 -11.41
CA LYS A 116 7.07 13.24 -12.19
C LYS A 116 7.71 11.91 -11.76
N VAL A 117 7.89 11.69 -10.46
CA VAL A 117 8.39 10.43 -9.90
C VAL A 117 7.45 9.26 -10.21
N GLY A 118 6.13 9.45 -10.04
CA GLY A 118 5.14 8.41 -10.33
C GLY A 118 5.09 7.97 -11.80
N ARG A 119 5.56 8.81 -12.72
CA ARG A 119 5.71 8.51 -14.15
C ARG A 119 7.12 8.04 -14.53
N ALA A 120 7.94 7.68 -13.54
CA ALA A 120 9.33 7.26 -13.70
C ALA A 120 10.20 8.26 -14.50
N ARG A 121 9.89 9.56 -14.43
CA ARG A 121 10.67 10.59 -15.11
C ARG A 121 11.88 11.00 -14.26
N PRO A 122 13.06 11.25 -14.85
CA PRO A 122 14.24 11.64 -14.10
C PRO A 122 14.05 12.94 -13.32
N ILE A 123 14.41 12.93 -12.04
CA ILE A 123 14.51 14.11 -11.19
C ILE A 123 15.87 14.76 -11.39
N SER A 124 15.90 16.08 -11.47
CA SER A 124 17.13 16.86 -11.55
C SER A 124 17.71 17.11 -10.16
N GLU A 125 19.02 17.36 -10.10
CA GLU A 125 19.71 17.68 -8.83
C GLU A 125 19.11 18.91 -8.13
N ALA A 126 18.67 19.92 -8.90
CA ALA A 126 18.02 21.12 -8.36
C ALA A 126 16.67 20.80 -7.69
N GLU A 127 15.86 19.93 -8.31
CA GLU A 127 14.58 19.46 -7.75
C GLU A 127 14.80 18.61 -6.49
N LEU A 128 15.81 17.74 -6.49
CA LEU A 128 16.16 16.95 -5.32
C LEU A 128 16.67 17.83 -4.16
N SER A 129 17.51 18.82 -4.46
CA SER A 129 18.00 19.80 -3.48
C SER A 129 16.86 20.63 -2.88
N PHE A 130 15.87 21.01 -3.70
CA PHE A 130 14.63 21.62 -3.24
C PHE A 130 13.89 20.71 -2.27
N LEU A 131 13.65 19.44 -2.62
CA LEU A 131 12.97 18.47 -1.74
C LEU A 131 13.69 18.30 -0.40
N MET A 132 15.01 18.12 -0.42
CA MET A 132 15.80 17.99 0.80
C MET A 132 15.68 19.23 1.71
N THR A 133 15.77 20.43 1.12
CA THR A 133 15.68 21.69 1.87
C THR A 133 14.28 21.92 2.42
N PHE A 134 13.24 21.66 1.62
CA PHE A 134 11.85 21.77 2.03
C PHE A 134 11.55 20.78 3.15
N HIS A 135 11.92 19.50 2.97
CA HIS A 135 11.70 18.44 3.95
C HIS A 135 12.35 18.75 5.30
N LYS A 136 13.60 19.24 5.31
CA LYS A 136 14.29 19.63 6.54
C LYS A 136 13.57 20.76 7.28
N ARG A 137 13.09 21.78 6.56
CA ARG A 137 12.31 22.88 7.15
C ARG A 137 10.96 22.38 7.66
N PHE A 138 10.30 21.53 6.89
CA PHE A 138 9.03 20.92 7.22
C PHE A 138 9.09 20.14 8.53
N ARG A 139 10.05 19.21 8.66
CA ARG A 139 10.27 18.46 9.90
C ARG A 139 10.56 19.36 11.09
N LYS A 140 11.39 20.39 10.91
CA LYS A 140 11.70 21.34 11.98
C LYS A 140 10.44 22.03 12.49
N GLN A 141 9.55 22.48 11.60
CA GLN A 141 8.31 23.14 12.01
C GLN A 141 7.32 22.16 12.65
N LEU A 142 7.18 20.94 12.12
CA LEU A 142 6.38 19.91 12.78
C LEU A 142 6.90 19.57 14.18
N GLU A 143 8.22 19.53 14.38
CA GLU A 143 8.80 19.26 15.69
C GLU A 143 8.53 20.39 16.69
N ILE A 144 8.62 21.65 16.25
CA ILE A 144 8.24 22.81 17.08
C ILE A 144 6.76 22.71 17.46
N HIS A 145 5.90 22.46 16.48
CA HIS A 145 4.46 22.29 16.71
C HIS A 145 4.12 21.17 17.69
N ARG A 146 4.75 19.99 17.53
CA ARG A 146 4.57 18.85 18.44
C ARG A 146 5.01 19.18 19.88
N LYS A 147 6.10 19.95 20.03
CA LYS A 147 6.56 20.41 21.35
C LYS A 147 5.57 21.36 21.98
N ASP A 148 5.07 22.34 21.24
CA ASP A 148 4.10 23.31 21.74
C ASP A 148 2.78 22.63 22.14
N ALA A 149 2.32 21.67 21.32
CA ALA A 149 1.14 20.86 21.64
C ALA A 149 1.32 20.08 22.96
N SER A 150 2.50 19.50 23.21
CA SER A 150 2.77 18.74 24.43
C SER A 150 2.80 19.58 25.72
N VAL A 151 3.12 20.86 25.63
CA VAL A 151 3.15 21.80 26.77
C VAL A 151 1.74 22.34 27.07
N SER A 152 0.87 22.40 26.07
CA SER A 152 -0.48 22.98 26.19
C SER A 152 -1.56 22.04 26.74
N SER A 153 -1.28 20.73 26.88
CA SER A 153 -2.22 19.80 27.54
C SER A 153 -2.29 20.12 29.04
N PRO A 154 -3.44 20.60 29.55
CA PRO A 154 -3.57 20.86 30.98
C PRO A 154 -3.44 19.51 31.69
N LYS A 155 -2.45 19.41 32.59
CA LYS A 155 -2.46 18.37 33.62
C LYS A 155 -3.78 18.52 34.35
N THR A 156 -4.73 17.63 34.06
CA THR A 156 -5.90 17.42 34.90
C THR A 156 -5.36 17.15 36.28
N ASN A 157 -5.47 18.13 37.17
CA ASN A 157 -5.21 17.93 38.58
C ASN A 157 -6.14 16.80 39.02
N GLU A 158 -5.55 15.67 39.41
CA GLU A 158 -6.17 14.72 40.32
C GLU A 158 -6.56 15.51 41.57
N VAL A 159 -7.82 15.95 41.61
CA VAL A 159 -8.48 16.25 42.87
C VAL A 159 -8.93 14.91 43.38
N GLU A 160 -8.20 14.40 44.36
CA GLU A 160 -8.69 13.42 45.32
C GLU A 160 -9.98 14.00 45.92
N GLU A 161 -11.14 13.53 45.46
CA GLU A 161 -12.41 13.74 46.15
C GLU A 161 -12.85 12.40 46.75
N GLU A 162 -12.32 12.13 47.95
CA GLU A 162 -12.98 11.23 48.89
C GLU A 162 -14.34 11.84 49.26
N VAL A 163 -15.43 11.32 48.70
CA VAL A 163 -16.77 11.46 49.30
C VAL A 163 -17.42 10.10 49.35
N SER A 164 -17.25 9.47 50.52
CA SER A 164 -18.21 8.53 51.09
C SER A 164 -19.57 9.20 51.22
N ILE A 165 -20.65 8.55 50.78
CA ILE A 165 -21.94 8.49 51.49
C ILE A 165 -22.64 7.19 51.08
N GLU A 166 -22.97 6.40 52.10
CA GLU A 166 -23.81 5.20 52.08
C GLU A 166 -25.30 5.53 51.85
N THR A 167 -26.00 4.60 51.20
CA THR A 167 -27.43 4.18 51.33
C THR A 167 -28.53 5.19 51.67
N ASP A 168 -29.63 5.20 50.90
CA ASP A 168 -30.86 4.48 51.31
C ASP A 168 -31.93 4.33 50.20
N GLU A 169 -32.87 3.42 50.50
CA GLU A 169 -33.97 2.78 49.79
C GLU A 169 -35.11 3.62 49.16
N THR A 170 -35.71 3.02 48.12
CA THR A 170 -37.15 2.95 47.72
C THR A 170 -37.95 4.22 47.39
N ILE A 171 -38.69 4.17 46.26
CA ILE A 171 -40.17 4.17 46.20
C ILE A 171 -40.66 3.86 44.77
N GLU A 172 -41.81 3.18 44.74
CA GLU A 172 -42.55 2.55 43.67
C GLU A 172 -43.35 3.49 42.71
N THR A 173 -43.62 2.93 41.52
CA THR A 173 -44.88 2.96 40.71
C THR A 173 -45.59 4.26 40.31
N ASN A 174 -45.76 4.43 38.99
CA ASN A 174 -47.02 4.59 38.22
C ASN A 174 -46.66 5.27 36.87
N GLY A 175 -47.05 4.80 35.68
CA GLY A 175 -48.34 4.26 35.27
C GLY A 175 -49.11 5.37 34.54
N GLY A 176 -49.18 5.34 33.20
CA GLY A 176 -50.08 6.23 32.44
C GLY A 176 -49.67 6.58 31.01
N ASP A 177 -49.83 5.64 30.08
CA ASP A 177 -50.30 5.94 28.72
C ASP A 177 -51.78 6.40 28.81
N PRO A 178 -52.29 7.30 27.94
CA PRO A 178 -52.65 6.85 26.59
C PRO A 178 -52.53 7.89 25.46
N ALA A 179 -52.33 7.38 24.24
CA ALA A 179 -52.67 8.00 22.96
C ALA A 179 -54.22 8.06 22.76
N PRO A 180 -54.80 8.42 21.59
CA PRO A 180 -54.29 9.07 20.37
C PRO A 180 -55.20 10.26 19.94
N VAL A 181 -55.04 10.82 18.72
CA VAL A 181 -56.11 11.17 17.74
C VAL A 181 -55.69 12.25 16.72
N ASN A 182 -55.84 11.89 15.43
CA ASN A 182 -56.15 12.70 14.21
C ASN A 182 -55.18 13.81 13.74
N ASP A 183 -55.10 14.18 12.45
CA ASP A 183 -55.75 13.75 11.21
C ASP A 183 -54.91 14.27 10.03
N SER A 184 -54.89 13.51 8.93
CA SER A 184 -55.07 13.95 7.54
C SER A 184 -54.56 15.35 7.09
N LYS A 185 -53.57 15.37 6.19
CA LYS A 185 -53.77 15.93 4.82
C LYS A 185 -52.60 15.68 3.85
N LYS A 186 -52.91 14.95 2.79
CA LYS A 186 -52.27 14.93 1.46
C LYS A 186 -52.70 16.18 0.68
N PRO A 187 -51.88 16.73 -0.25
CA PRO A 187 -52.06 16.43 -1.68
C PRO A 187 -50.70 16.25 -2.40
N ASP A 188 -50.50 15.22 -3.23
CA ASP A 188 -50.69 15.18 -4.69
C ASP A 188 -50.11 16.37 -5.51
N ALA A 189 -49.22 15.98 -6.45
CA ALA A 189 -49.19 16.35 -7.87
C ALA A 189 -47.92 17.07 -8.40
N THR A 190 -47.13 16.28 -9.13
CA THR A 190 -46.73 16.52 -10.54
C THR A 190 -45.84 17.73 -10.88
N SER A 191 -44.59 17.47 -11.26
CA SER A 191 -43.89 18.15 -12.39
C SER A 191 -42.60 17.40 -12.73
N LYS A 192 -42.58 16.68 -13.85
CA LYS A 192 -42.08 17.11 -15.17
C LYS A 192 -40.55 17.10 -15.28
N LYS A 193 -40.08 16.00 -15.85
CA LYS A 193 -38.76 15.73 -16.45
C LYS A 193 -38.63 16.52 -17.78
N PRO A 194 -37.52 17.20 -18.06
CA PRO A 194 -37.11 17.50 -19.43
C PRO A 194 -35.99 16.55 -19.86
N SER A 195 -36.30 15.78 -20.90
CA SER A 195 -35.37 15.01 -21.70
C SER A 195 -34.67 15.98 -22.65
N CYS A 196 -33.34 16.09 -22.58
CA CYS A 196 -32.54 16.70 -23.65
C CYS A 196 -31.81 15.58 -24.38
N GLU A 197 -32.38 15.25 -25.53
CA GLU A 197 -31.83 14.46 -26.61
C GLU A 197 -30.84 15.34 -27.38
N VAL A 198 -29.56 14.97 -27.39
CA VAL A 198 -28.55 15.55 -28.29
C VAL A 198 -27.90 14.41 -29.04
N THR A 199 -28.28 14.30 -30.31
CA THR A 199 -27.64 13.51 -31.36
C THR A 199 -26.18 13.92 -31.58
N PRO A 200 -25.28 12.97 -31.87
CA PRO A 200 -23.87 13.24 -32.17
C PRO A 200 -23.67 13.63 -33.65
N PRO A 201 -22.69 14.47 -33.99
CA PRO A 201 -22.14 14.52 -35.33
C PRO A 201 -20.98 13.53 -35.47
N ASP A 202 -21.23 12.57 -36.35
CA ASP A 202 -20.27 11.77 -37.12
C ASP A 202 -19.44 12.69 -38.03
N ASP A 203 -18.10 12.56 -38.00
CA ASP A 203 -17.25 12.69 -39.20
C ASP A 203 -15.76 12.44 -38.88
N SER A 204 -15.35 11.19 -39.04
CA SER A 204 -14.35 10.78 -40.05
C SER A 204 -13.29 11.80 -40.51
N ARG A 205 -12.07 11.74 -39.93
CA ARG A 205 -10.81 11.61 -40.72
C ARG A 205 -9.53 11.52 -39.87
N PRO A 206 -8.68 10.50 -40.08
CA PRO A 206 -7.28 10.54 -39.68
C PRO A 206 -6.39 11.03 -40.84
N PRO A 207 -5.41 11.94 -40.61
CA PRO A 207 -4.35 12.17 -41.57
C PRO A 207 -3.22 11.14 -41.40
N GLN A 208 -3.00 10.40 -42.49
CA GLN A 208 -1.82 9.61 -42.74
C GLN A 208 -0.55 10.47 -42.74
N ARG A 209 0.46 10.03 -41.99
CA ARG A 209 1.91 10.20 -42.26
C ARG A 209 2.53 8.88 -41.81
N GLY A 210 3.34 8.16 -42.58
CA GLY A 210 4.22 8.52 -43.67
C GLY A 210 5.42 7.61 -43.45
N ALA A 211 5.41 6.45 -44.12
CA ALA A 211 6.48 5.47 -44.05
C ALA A 211 7.80 6.09 -44.54
N THR A 212 8.88 5.94 -43.77
CA THR A 212 10.24 6.09 -44.28
C THR A 212 10.95 4.76 -44.11
N THR A 213 11.05 4.07 -45.24
CA THR A 213 11.95 2.98 -45.54
C THR A 213 13.39 3.48 -45.64
N GLY A 214 14.35 2.64 -45.28
CA GLY A 214 15.69 2.66 -45.88
C GLY A 214 16.84 2.76 -44.89
N GLY A 215 17.62 1.67 -44.78
CA GLY A 215 18.89 1.69 -44.07
C GLY A 215 19.50 0.32 -43.78
N GLN A 216 19.53 -0.58 -44.76
CA GLN A 216 20.42 -1.75 -44.73
C GLN A 216 21.88 -1.27 -44.69
N SER A 217 22.68 -1.82 -43.77
CA SER A 217 24.11 -2.06 -43.97
C SER A 217 24.60 -3.16 -43.02
N LYS A 218 25.03 -4.25 -43.64
CA LYS A 218 25.87 -5.38 -43.17
C LYS A 218 26.87 -5.59 -44.34
N PRO A 219 27.96 -6.38 -44.27
CA PRO A 219 28.84 -6.87 -43.18
C PRO A 219 30.32 -6.50 -43.42
N GLU A 220 31.22 -6.81 -42.48
CA GLU A 220 32.55 -7.46 -42.66
C GLU A 220 33.26 -7.48 -41.29
N THR A 221 33.54 -8.61 -40.63
CA THR A 221 34.50 -9.72 -40.88
C THR A 221 35.95 -9.37 -40.51
N GLU A 222 36.49 -10.12 -39.53
CA GLU A 222 37.87 -10.61 -39.31
C GLU A 222 38.10 -10.75 -37.78
N GLN A 223 37.99 -11.92 -37.15
CA GLN A 223 38.87 -13.12 -37.13
C GLN A 223 40.36 -12.83 -36.85
N ALA A 224 40.82 -13.15 -35.63
CA ALA A 224 41.93 -14.07 -35.31
C ALA A 224 42.19 -14.01 -33.79
N ASP A 225 41.96 -15.06 -33.01
CA ASP A 225 42.79 -16.26 -32.81
C ASP A 225 43.97 -16.01 -31.84
N GLN A 226 43.88 -16.58 -30.63
CA GLN A 226 44.99 -17.28 -29.97
C GLN A 226 44.55 -18.00 -28.69
N ALA A 227 44.77 -19.32 -28.74
CA ALA A 227 44.70 -20.26 -27.65
C ALA A 227 45.84 -20.05 -26.64
N GLN A 228 45.58 -20.38 -25.37
CA GLN A 228 46.61 -20.99 -24.54
C GLN A 228 45.99 -21.97 -23.53
N GLU A 229 46.29 -23.23 -23.84
CA GLU A 229 46.23 -24.44 -23.06
C GLU A 229 47.19 -24.35 -21.87
N ASN A 230 46.75 -24.70 -20.66
CA ASN A 230 47.64 -25.30 -19.67
C ASN A 230 46.89 -26.10 -18.61
N ASP A 231 47.48 -27.25 -18.34
CA ASP A 231 46.88 -28.43 -17.74
C ASP A 231 47.34 -28.60 -16.28
N LYS A 232 46.39 -28.99 -15.41
CA LYS A 232 46.55 -30.01 -14.33
C LYS A 232 47.35 -29.67 -13.02
N PRO A 233 47.31 -30.56 -11.99
CA PRO A 233 46.45 -30.41 -10.81
C PRO A 233 47.23 -30.37 -9.47
N THR A 234 46.60 -29.97 -8.36
CA THR A 234 47.11 -30.33 -7.02
C THR A 234 45.97 -30.58 -6.03
N SER A 235 46.15 -31.66 -5.29
CA SER A 235 45.23 -32.36 -4.40
C SER A 235 45.33 -31.92 -2.93
N GLY A 236 44.16 -31.76 -2.28
CA GLY A 236 43.88 -32.00 -0.85
C GLY A 236 44.08 -30.82 0.12
N PRO A 237 43.50 -30.85 1.35
CA PRO A 237 42.68 -31.89 1.96
C PRO A 237 41.24 -31.46 2.31
N LYS A 238 40.42 -32.51 2.38
CA LYS A 238 39.03 -32.64 2.81
C LYS A 238 38.85 -32.11 4.26
N VAL A 239 38.11 -31.01 4.43
CA VAL A 239 37.48 -30.68 5.71
C VAL A 239 35.98 -30.89 5.53
N ALA A 240 35.46 -31.83 6.31
CA ALA A 240 34.08 -32.23 6.32
C ALA A 240 33.24 -31.17 7.06
N ASP A 241 32.71 -30.21 6.32
CA ASP A 241 31.49 -29.53 6.75
C ASP A 241 30.31 -30.39 6.28
N GLN A 242 29.73 -31.10 7.25
CA GLN A 242 28.44 -31.75 7.09
C GLN A 242 27.40 -30.66 6.82
N PRO A 243 26.68 -30.67 5.69
CA PRO A 243 25.40 -30.00 5.66
C PRO A 243 24.51 -30.79 6.62
N ILE A 244 24.15 -30.17 7.75
CA ILE A 244 23.09 -30.65 8.63
C ILE A 244 21.83 -30.64 7.76
N SER A 245 21.57 -31.76 7.09
CA SER A 245 20.31 -32.05 6.42
C SER A 245 19.29 -32.26 7.53
N ALA A 246 18.80 -31.16 8.08
CA ALA A 246 17.63 -31.13 8.93
C ALA A 246 16.39 -31.38 8.07
N SER A 247 16.31 -32.54 7.40
CA SER A 247 15.05 -33.15 6.98
C SER A 247 14.35 -33.77 8.20
N GLY A 248 14.31 -33.02 9.31
CA GLY A 248 13.50 -33.36 10.46
C GLY A 248 12.05 -33.10 10.07
N SER A 249 11.30 -34.18 9.90
CA SER A 249 9.85 -34.22 9.65
C SER A 249 9.14 -33.04 10.34
N LEU A 250 8.56 -32.13 9.57
CA LEU A 250 7.89 -30.93 10.10
C LEU A 250 6.62 -31.27 10.89
N THR A 251 6.23 -32.54 10.84
CA THR A 251 5.16 -33.18 11.59
C THR A 251 5.16 -32.83 13.07
N HIS A 252 6.32 -32.73 13.73
CA HIS A 252 6.38 -32.32 15.14
C HIS A 252 6.07 -30.83 15.35
N VAL A 253 6.43 -29.96 14.40
CA VAL A 253 6.18 -28.52 14.44
C VAL A 253 4.71 -28.21 14.12
N VAL A 254 4.13 -28.94 13.18
CA VAL A 254 2.70 -28.88 12.90
C VAL A 254 1.90 -29.39 14.11
N ALA A 255 2.35 -30.46 14.76
CA ALA A 255 1.72 -30.99 15.97
C ALA A 255 1.83 -30.04 17.18
N SER A 256 2.89 -29.23 17.28
CA SER A 256 3.02 -28.25 18.36
C SER A 256 2.14 -27.02 18.17
N GLY A 257 1.53 -26.83 16.99
CA GLY A 257 0.63 -25.71 16.70
C GLY A 257 1.32 -24.33 16.72
N ASP A 258 2.65 -24.29 16.59
CA ASP A 258 3.40 -23.03 16.56
C ASP A 258 3.29 -22.39 15.18
N SER A 259 2.29 -21.52 15.03
CA SER A 259 2.01 -20.79 13.79
C SER A 259 3.24 -20.03 13.26
N THR A 260 4.11 -19.51 14.14
CA THR A 260 5.28 -18.75 13.71
C THR A 260 6.33 -19.67 13.09
N ALA A 261 6.57 -20.83 13.70
CA ALA A 261 7.49 -21.81 13.16
C ALA A 261 7.01 -22.39 11.83
N ILE A 262 5.71 -22.68 11.71
CA ILE A 262 5.07 -23.17 10.48
C ILE A 262 5.21 -22.13 9.36
N LEU A 263 4.86 -20.86 9.63
CA LEU A 263 4.98 -19.81 8.62
C LEU A 263 6.43 -19.53 8.20
N ARG A 264 7.42 -19.61 9.10
CA ARG A 264 8.83 -19.52 8.73
C ARG A 264 9.28 -20.66 7.82
N ALA A 265 8.80 -21.87 8.06
CA ALA A 265 9.09 -23.02 7.20
C ALA A 265 8.48 -22.83 5.81
N LEU A 266 7.22 -22.39 5.75
CA LEU A 266 6.54 -22.06 4.50
C LEU A 266 7.23 -20.93 3.74
N PHE A 267 7.67 -19.87 4.42
CA PHE A 267 8.40 -18.77 3.80
C PHE A 267 9.69 -19.23 3.12
N LYS A 268 10.46 -20.11 3.78
CA LYS A 268 11.67 -20.70 3.20
C LYS A 268 11.36 -21.54 1.97
N GLU A 269 10.33 -22.38 2.03
CA GLU A 269 9.90 -23.21 0.88
C GLU A 269 9.43 -22.34 -0.29
N VAL A 270 8.59 -21.34 -0.03
CA VAL A 270 8.10 -20.38 -1.02
C VAL A 270 9.26 -19.64 -1.70
N THR A 271 10.24 -19.18 -0.92
CA THR A 271 11.41 -18.45 -1.46
C THR A 271 12.23 -19.36 -2.37
N ALA A 272 12.51 -20.60 -1.93
CA ALA A 272 13.23 -21.57 -2.73
C ALA A 272 12.50 -21.92 -4.05
N LEU A 273 11.17 -22.10 -3.99
CA LEU A 273 10.34 -22.33 -5.17
C LEU A 273 10.36 -21.12 -6.12
N ALA A 274 10.15 -19.92 -5.60
CA ALA A 274 10.18 -18.69 -6.39
C ALA A 274 11.55 -18.49 -7.06
N GLU A 275 12.66 -18.72 -6.36
CA GLU A 275 14.01 -18.66 -6.93
C GLU A 275 14.22 -19.73 -8.00
N SER A 276 13.76 -20.95 -7.78
CA SER A 276 13.91 -22.06 -8.73
C SER A 276 13.22 -21.80 -10.06
N LEU A 277 12.05 -21.14 -10.06
CA LEU A 277 11.29 -20.79 -11.27
C LEU A 277 12.13 -19.94 -12.25
N TRP A 278 13.07 -19.15 -11.73
CA TRP A 278 13.90 -18.26 -12.52
C TRP A 278 15.30 -18.83 -12.81
N SER A 279 15.85 -19.60 -11.87
CA SER A 279 17.26 -20.01 -11.85
C SER A 279 17.54 -21.45 -12.28
N SER A 280 16.59 -22.37 -12.09
CA SER A 280 16.85 -23.82 -12.14
C SER A 280 15.88 -24.55 -13.06
N ASP A 281 16.31 -25.66 -13.65
CA ASP A 281 15.45 -26.50 -14.52
C ASP A 281 14.49 -27.40 -13.74
N VAL A 282 14.72 -27.59 -12.43
CA VAL A 282 13.90 -28.48 -11.59
C VAL A 282 13.50 -27.77 -10.29
N PRO A 283 12.19 -27.53 -10.04
CA PRO A 283 11.73 -26.93 -8.79
C PRO A 283 11.96 -27.88 -7.60
N PRO A 284 12.27 -27.34 -6.40
CA PRO A 284 12.39 -28.16 -5.19
C PRO A 284 11.03 -28.75 -4.80
N PRO A 285 11.01 -29.91 -4.12
CA PRO A 285 9.76 -30.55 -3.72
C PRO A 285 9.01 -29.73 -2.66
N GLN A 286 7.69 -29.60 -2.83
CA GLN A 286 6.76 -28.94 -1.91
C GLN A 286 6.43 -29.84 -0.70
N THR A 287 7.39 -30.09 0.18
CA THR A 287 7.19 -31.01 1.32
C THR A 287 6.41 -30.36 2.45
N VAL A 288 6.71 -29.10 2.78
CA VAL A 288 6.10 -28.37 3.88
C VAL A 288 4.63 -28.09 3.57
N TRP A 289 4.34 -27.58 2.39
CA TRP A 289 2.96 -27.28 1.98
C TRP A 289 2.05 -28.50 1.99
N LYS A 290 2.54 -29.66 1.52
CA LYS A 290 1.74 -30.90 1.51
C LYS A 290 1.36 -31.35 2.91
N GLU A 291 2.26 -31.23 3.88
CA GLU A 291 1.98 -31.53 5.28
C GLU A 291 1.02 -30.51 5.91
N VAL A 292 1.23 -29.22 5.66
CA VAL A 292 0.42 -28.15 6.24
C VAL A 292 -1.01 -28.18 5.69
N ARG A 293 -1.21 -28.32 4.38
CA ARG A 293 -2.53 -28.25 3.72
C ARG A 293 -3.53 -29.28 4.24
N ILE A 294 -3.06 -30.46 4.65
CA ILE A 294 -3.91 -31.53 5.20
C ILE A 294 -4.07 -31.47 6.72
N SER A 295 -3.33 -30.58 7.40
CA SER A 295 -3.37 -30.43 8.85
C SER A 295 -4.64 -29.70 9.32
N THR A 296 -5.08 -29.98 10.55
CA THR A 296 -6.17 -29.23 11.20
C THR A 296 -5.78 -27.77 11.44
N TRP A 297 -4.50 -27.50 11.71
CA TRP A 297 -3.95 -26.15 11.86
C TRP A 297 -4.29 -25.26 10.66
N TYR A 298 -4.15 -25.78 9.43
CA TYR A 298 -4.47 -25.01 8.23
C TYR A 298 -5.94 -24.62 8.16
N GLN A 299 -6.85 -25.55 8.47
CA GLN A 299 -8.29 -25.26 8.45
C GLN A 299 -8.70 -24.22 9.49
N GLU A 300 -8.14 -24.32 10.70
CA GLU A 300 -8.44 -23.40 11.80
C GLU A 300 -7.85 -22.00 11.57
N ASN A 301 -6.69 -21.91 10.93
CA ASN A 301 -5.93 -20.66 10.79
C ASN A 301 -6.03 -20.01 9.39
N PHE A 302 -6.75 -20.63 8.44
CA PHE A 302 -6.82 -20.16 7.06
C PHE A 302 -7.25 -18.69 6.95
N SER A 303 -8.41 -18.37 7.53
CA SER A 303 -8.96 -17.01 7.51
C SER A 303 -8.22 -16.08 8.48
N GLY A 304 -7.84 -16.60 9.67
CA GLY A 304 -7.22 -15.80 10.73
C GLY A 304 -5.83 -15.27 10.37
N LEU A 305 -5.01 -16.07 9.70
CA LEU A 305 -3.68 -15.66 9.23
C LEU A 305 -3.71 -15.12 7.78
N GLY A 306 -4.87 -15.23 7.12
CA GLY A 306 -5.10 -14.87 5.72
C GLY A 306 -4.21 -15.65 4.77
N LEU A 307 -4.26 -17.00 4.84
CA LEU A 307 -3.42 -17.93 4.05
C LEU A 307 -3.86 -18.07 2.58
N LYS A 308 -4.86 -17.31 2.13
CA LYS A 308 -5.36 -17.38 0.74
C LYS A 308 -4.27 -17.15 -0.31
N PRO A 309 -3.41 -16.10 -0.22
CA PRO A 309 -2.34 -15.89 -1.19
C PRO A 309 -1.35 -17.06 -1.26
N LEU A 310 -1.11 -17.73 -0.13
CA LEU A 310 -0.24 -18.90 -0.07
C LEU A 310 -0.86 -20.09 -0.82
N SER A 311 -2.15 -20.34 -0.63
CA SER A 311 -2.86 -21.38 -1.39
C SER A 311 -2.80 -21.11 -2.88
N ASP A 312 -3.05 -19.86 -3.29
CA ASP A 312 -3.04 -19.46 -4.71
C ASP A 312 -1.66 -19.63 -5.33
N PHE A 313 -0.60 -19.29 -4.58
CA PHE A 313 0.78 -19.54 -5.00
C PHE A 313 1.01 -21.02 -5.31
N TYR A 314 0.69 -21.93 -4.38
CA TYR A 314 0.92 -23.36 -4.60
C TYR A 314 0.04 -23.99 -5.68
N ASP A 315 -1.18 -23.46 -5.90
CA ASP A 315 -2.02 -23.88 -7.02
C ASP A 315 -1.37 -23.48 -8.36
N VAL A 316 -0.77 -22.28 -8.46
CA VAL A 316 0.01 -21.86 -9.64
C VAL A 316 1.27 -22.71 -9.82
N ILE A 317 2.03 -22.96 -8.75
CA ILE A 317 3.23 -23.82 -8.83
C ILE A 317 2.86 -25.24 -9.29
N SER A 318 1.79 -25.82 -8.76
CA SER A 318 1.32 -27.15 -9.18
C SER A 318 0.93 -27.17 -10.66
N HIS A 319 0.30 -26.11 -11.15
CA HIS A 319 -0.02 -25.99 -12.58
C HIS A 319 1.24 -25.87 -13.45
N VAL A 320 2.24 -25.12 -12.98
CA VAL A 320 3.54 -24.99 -13.64
C VAL A 320 4.27 -26.32 -13.69
N GLU A 321 4.36 -27.05 -12.58
CA GLU A 321 4.99 -28.37 -12.50
C GLU A 321 4.34 -29.34 -13.50
N GLU A 322 3.01 -29.43 -13.52
CA GLU A 322 2.27 -30.29 -14.45
C GLU A 322 2.58 -29.98 -15.93
N LYS A 323 2.80 -28.70 -16.25
CA LYS A 323 3.15 -28.26 -17.61
C LYS A 323 4.61 -28.52 -17.93
N MET A 324 5.51 -28.31 -16.99
CA MET A 324 6.93 -28.60 -17.14
C MET A 324 7.17 -30.11 -17.36
N GLU A 325 6.45 -30.97 -16.64
CA GLU A 325 6.49 -32.43 -16.87
C GLU A 325 6.05 -32.82 -18.29
N LYS A 326 5.20 -32.01 -18.93
CA LYS A 326 4.78 -32.18 -20.33
C LYS A 326 5.76 -31.61 -21.35
N GLY A 327 6.92 -31.11 -20.92
CA GLY A 327 7.96 -30.56 -21.79
C GLY A 327 7.70 -29.13 -22.25
N LEU A 328 7.00 -28.32 -21.45
CA LEU A 328 6.75 -26.92 -21.77
C LEU A 328 8.06 -26.12 -21.90
N ALA A 329 8.17 -25.29 -22.95
CA ALA A 329 9.29 -24.40 -23.13
C ALA A 329 9.27 -23.25 -22.10
N LYS A 330 10.45 -22.76 -21.72
CA LYS A 330 10.62 -21.66 -20.75
C LYS A 330 9.89 -20.37 -21.13
N HIS A 331 9.73 -20.08 -22.42
CA HIS A 331 8.96 -18.92 -22.88
C HIS A 331 7.47 -19.00 -22.50
N ASP A 332 6.89 -20.19 -22.58
CA ASP A 332 5.47 -20.38 -22.27
C ASP A 332 5.22 -20.38 -20.76
N LEU A 333 6.25 -20.72 -19.96
CA LEU A 333 6.20 -20.57 -18.51
C LEU A 333 5.94 -19.11 -18.10
N GLN A 334 6.66 -18.15 -18.71
CA GLN A 334 6.48 -16.74 -18.40
C GLN A 334 5.05 -16.28 -18.68
N LYS A 335 4.46 -16.75 -19.79
CA LYS A 335 3.07 -16.46 -20.14
C LYS A 335 2.09 -17.05 -19.13
N ILE A 336 2.30 -18.28 -18.65
CA ILE A 336 1.45 -18.90 -17.62
C ILE A 336 1.52 -18.09 -16.32
N LEU A 337 2.71 -17.65 -15.91
CA LEU A 337 2.88 -16.84 -14.71
C LEU A 337 2.22 -15.46 -14.85
N GLU A 338 2.27 -14.86 -16.04
CA GLU A 338 1.56 -13.61 -16.35
C GLU A 338 0.04 -13.79 -16.32
N ASP A 339 -0.48 -14.81 -16.99
CA ASP A 339 -1.92 -15.14 -17.03
C ASP A 339 -2.47 -15.44 -15.61
N ALA A 340 -1.64 -15.99 -14.73
CA ALA A 340 -1.97 -16.26 -13.33
C ALA A 340 -1.83 -15.05 -12.39
N ASN A 341 -1.43 -13.87 -12.90
CA ASN A 341 -1.09 -12.69 -12.10
C ASN A 341 -0.05 -12.99 -11.00
N PHE A 342 0.96 -13.80 -11.30
CA PHE A 342 1.92 -14.30 -10.32
C PHE A 342 2.64 -13.20 -9.52
N ALA A 343 2.96 -12.08 -10.17
CA ALA A 343 3.56 -10.92 -9.49
C ALA A 343 2.67 -10.36 -8.37
N HIS A 344 1.34 -10.36 -8.58
CA HIS A 344 0.38 -9.93 -7.58
C HIS A 344 0.29 -10.92 -6.41
N ILE A 345 0.33 -12.24 -6.71
CA ILE A 345 0.37 -13.29 -5.69
C ILE A 345 1.62 -13.15 -4.80
N LEU A 346 2.79 -12.90 -5.39
CA LEU A 346 4.04 -12.69 -4.63
C LEU A 346 3.95 -11.48 -3.70
N LEU A 347 3.36 -10.37 -4.16
CA LEU A 347 3.14 -9.17 -3.34
C LEU A 347 2.18 -9.46 -2.18
N ALA A 348 1.05 -10.10 -2.46
CA ALA A 348 0.08 -10.47 -1.44
C ALA A 348 0.67 -11.45 -0.40
N MET A 349 1.53 -12.38 -0.81
CA MET A 349 2.26 -13.24 0.12
C MET A 349 3.26 -12.47 0.99
N ARG A 350 4.01 -11.53 0.41
CA ARG A 350 4.93 -10.67 1.20
C ARG A 350 4.17 -9.95 2.31
N ASP A 351 3.05 -9.33 1.96
CA ASP A 351 2.24 -8.56 2.91
C ASP A 351 1.63 -9.49 3.97
N MET A 352 1.21 -10.71 3.57
CA MET A 352 0.76 -11.75 4.49
C MET A 352 1.85 -12.19 5.49
N PHE A 353 3.09 -12.44 5.04
CA PHE A 353 4.19 -12.79 5.94
C PHE A 353 4.56 -11.64 6.89
N GLN A 354 4.62 -10.40 6.37
CA GLN A 354 4.89 -9.21 7.17
C GLN A 354 3.86 -8.99 8.28
N ARG A 355 2.56 -9.12 7.95
CA ARG A 355 1.47 -9.03 8.93
C ARG A 355 1.62 -10.05 10.05
N ASN A 356 2.12 -11.24 9.73
CA ASN A 356 2.37 -12.32 10.68
C ASN A 356 3.77 -12.26 11.34
N ARG A 357 4.54 -11.18 11.13
CA ARG A 357 5.87 -10.95 11.70
C ARG A 357 6.88 -12.05 11.36
N ILE A 358 6.82 -12.53 10.12
CA ILE A 358 7.75 -13.48 9.50
C ILE A 358 8.64 -12.70 8.54
#